data_AF-A0A2S9YUC0-F1
#
_entry.id   AF-A0A2S9YUC0-F1
#
_cell.length_a   1.000
_cell.length_b   1.000
_cell.length_c   1.000
_cell.angle_alpha   90.00
_cell.angle_beta   90.00
_cell.angle_gamma   90.00
#
_symmetry.space_group_name_H-M   'P 1'
#
loop_
_entity.id
_entity.type
_entity.pdbx_description
1 polymer ?
#
loop_
_entity_poly.entity_id
_entity_poly.type
_entity_poly.pdbx_seq_one_letter_code
_entity_poly.pdbx_strand_id
1 'polypeptide(L)'
;MSADLDPGDPQQVVSFIGSREKQIDAGYDVVREPLRAACHRKCAYCEREVERSAHIDHFRPRRPHKGSARSDAHPGYWWLTWSWSNLLSACLECSLRKGGVFDVEGRRMCPWSTAVAGEQPRLLDPSVVDPQAHLECAVDDGGTSERWTVQGRTPEGMSTARALALDTPSDRYDTHLGLLRDVVEDLRLEASRGPSAVREKWRRKIRILVGRESAPYRTLSRAYLAHHLGAMMREYDLALPPLHDSSPPAPPEPMFADDERFAELDENLELRVRALGKRPASHETRDLILTLVKLHPRTVDELAGLLPQTRQALRRHLQELKSNGQLRFDGTRATAMS
;
A
#
# COMPACT_ATOMS: atom_id res chain seq x y z
N MET A 1 -27.55 -20.32 -10.97
CA MET A 1 -28.02 -19.30 -10.01
C MET A 1 -26.86 -19.03 -9.08
N SER A 2 -26.19 -17.88 -9.23
CA SER A 2 -25.28 -17.40 -8.18
C SER A 2 -26.14 -17.22 -6.95
N ALA A 3 -25.77 -17.79 -5.80
CA ALA A 3 -26.35 -17.31 -4.55
C ALA A 3 -25.98 -15.82 -4.51
N ASP A 4 -26.98 -14.94 -4.44
CA ASP A 4 -26.74 -13.52 -4.24
C ASP A 4 -26.01 -13.40 -2.90
N LEU A 5 -24.73 -13.02 -2.95
CA LEU A 5 -23.93 -12.75 -1.76
C LEU A 5 -24.66 -11.64 -1.00
N ASP A 6 -25.16 -11.92 0.21
CA ASP A 6 -25.64 -10.86 1.09
C ASP A 6 -24.44 -10.19 1.73
N PRO A 7 -24.09 -8.95 1.34
CA PRO A 7 -22.94 -8.29 1.92
C PRO A 7 -23.20 -7.80 3.35
N GLY A 8 -24.46 -7.84 3.82
CA GLY A 8 -24.83 -7.66 5.22
C GLY A 8 -24.56 -8.87 6.10
N ASP A 9 -24.25 -10.05 5.52
CA ASP A 9 -23.89 -11.28 6.25
C ASP A 9 -22.36 -11.49 6.25
N PRO A 10 -21.68 -11.21 7.38
CA PRO A 10 -20.25 -11.45 7.53
C PRO A 10 -19.75 -12.84 7.18
N GLN A 11 -20.53 -13.88 7.46
CA GLN A 11 -20.07 -15.26 7.25
C GLN A 11 -20.04 -15.59 5.76
N GLN A 12 -21.06 -15.14 5.02
CA GLN A 12 -21.08 -15.25 3.57
C GLN A 12 -19.94 -14.47 2.94
N VAL A 13 -19.66 -13.24 3.40
CA VAL A 13 -18.56 -12.44 2.87
C VAL A 13 -17.20 -13.09 3.15
N VAL A 14 -16.95 -13.56 4.37
CA VAL A 14 -15.69 -14.23 4.72
C VAL A 14 -15.50 -15.50 3.87
N SER A 15 -16.55 -16.31 3.70
CA SER A 15 -16.54 -17.50 2.85
C SER A 15 -16.26 -17.15 1.38
N PHE A 16 -16.93 -16.12 0.87
CA PHE A 16 -16.74 -15.63 -0.50
C PHE A 16 -15.30 -15.19 -0.76
N ILE A 17 -14.76 -14.31 0.09
CA ILE A 17 -13.36 -13.87 -0.03
C ILE A 17 -12.45 -15.09 0.09
N GLY A 18 -12.73 -16.02 1.01
CA GLY A 18 -11.99 -17.27 1.21
C GLY A 18 -11.85 -18.09 -0.08
N SER A 19 -12.96 -18.29 -0.77
CA SER A 19 -13.02 -19.04 -2.02
C SER A 19 -12.28 -18.40 -3.19
N ARG A 20 -12.00 -17.08 -3.12
CA ARG A 20 -11.41 -16.28 -4.20
C ARG A 20 -10.02 -15.71 -3.89
N GLU A 21 -9.36 -16.17 -2.83
CA GLU A 21 -8.03 -15.69 -2.40
C GLU A 21 -7.05 -15.53 -3.58
N LYS A 22 -6.88 -16.57 -4.39
CA LYS A 22 -5.98 -16.56 -5.56
C LYS A 22 -6.34 -15.50 -6.60
N GLN A 23 -7.64 -15.26 -6.82
CA GLN A 23 -8.10 -14.25 -7.78
C GLN A 23 -7.86 -12.84 -7.23
N ILE A 24 -8.10 -12.64 -5.93
CA ILE A 24 -7.85 -11.39 -5.24
C ILE A 24 -6.35 -11.06 -5.27
N ASP A 25 -5.49 -12.04 -4.96
CA ASP A 25 -4.04 -11.88 -4.96
C ASP A 25 -3.48 -11.51 -6.34
N ALA A 26 -4.00 -12.14 -7.40
CA ALA A 26 -3.67 -11.80 -8.78
C ALA A 26 -4.18 -10.40 -9.17
N GLY A 27 -5.29 -9.95 -8.59
CA GLY A 27 -5.84 -8.60 -8.81
C GLY A 27 -4.90 -7.49 -8.31
N TYR A 28 -4.08 -7.75 -7.28
CA TYR A 28 -3.17 -6.73 -6.75
C TYR A 28 -1.99 -6.40 -7.67
N ASP A 29 -1.75 -7.17 -8.74
CA ASP A 29 -0.67 -6.92 -9.70
C ASP A 29 -0.67 -5.46 -10.21
N VAL A 30 -1.86 -4.88 -10.41
CA VAL A 30 -2.03 -3.52 -10.93
C VAL A 30 -1.63 -2.43 -9.94
N VAL A 31 -1.69 -2.70 -8.63
CA VAL A 31 -1.35 -1.73 -7.57
C VAL A 31 0.05 -1.91 -7.00
N ARG A 32 0.76 -3.01 -7.32
CA ARG A 32 2.08 -3.29 -6.71
C ARG A 32 3.11 -2.20 -6.95
N GLU A 33 3.36 -1.81 -8.20
CA GLU A 33 4.37 -0.77 -8.47
C GLU A 33 3.94 0.61 -7.95
N PRO A 34 2.68 1.06 -8.16
CA PRO A 34 2.19 2.30 -7.56
C PRO A 34 2.35 2.37 -6.04
N LEU A 35 1.94 1.33 -5.30
CA LEU A 35 2.09 1.27 -3.84
C LEU A 35 3.56 1.20 -3.43
N ARG A 36 4.38 0.43 -4.16
CA ARG A 36 5.81 0.36 -3.92
C ARG A 36 6.46 1.72 -4.12
N ALA A 37 6.10 2.48 -5.15
CA ALA A 37 6.59 3.83 -5.37
C ALA A 37 6.16 4.79 -4.25
N ALA A 38 4.89 4.72 -3.82
CA ALA A 38 4.38 5.52 -2.70
C ALA A 38 5.10 5.23 -1.37
N CYS A 39 5.56 3.99 -1.14
CA CYS A 39 6.40 3.63 0.00
C CYS A 39 7.91 3.78 -0.27
N HIS A 40 8.30 4.57 -1.29
CA HIS A 40 9.69 4.79 -1.72
C HIS A 40 10.50 3.51 -1.97
N ARG A 41 9.83 2.47 -2.46
CA ARG A 41 10.36 1.12 -2.74
C ARG A 41 10.85 0.37 -1.50
N LYS A 42 10.29 0.71 -0.34
CA LYS A 42 10.57 0.07 0.94
C LYS A 42 9.31 -0.53 1.52
N CYS A 43 9.52 -1.44 2.46
CA CYS A 43 8.48 -1.89 3.37
C CYS A 43 7.99 -0.69 4.20
N ALA A 44 6.68 -0.44 4.16
CA ALA A 44 6.03 0.63 4.92
C ALA A 44 6.28 0.55 6.44
N TYR A 45 6.63 -0.63 6.95
CA TYR A 45 6.83 -0.88 8.37
C TYR A 45 8.29 -0.84 8.82
N CYS A 46 9.17 -1.59 8.16
CA CYS A 46 10.56 -1.78 8.62
C CYS A 46 11.62 -1.09 7.76
N GLU A 47 11.22 -0.34 6.72
CA GLU A 47 12.10 0.35 5.77
C GLU A 47 13.05 -0.55 4.96
N ARG A 48 12.92 -1.88 5.04
CA ARG A 48 13.64 -2.80 4.16
C ARG A 48 13.28 -2.53 2.71
N GLU A 49 14.24 -2.54 1.80
CA GLU A 49 13.97 -2.50 0.36
C GLU A 49 13.11 -3.70 -0.07
N VAL A 50 12.08 -3.46 -0.88
CA VAL A 50 11.17 -4.52 -1.34
C VAL A 50 11.21 -4.69 -2.86
N GLU A 51 11.14 -5.95 -3.27
CA GLU A 51 11.07 -6.34 -4.68
C GLU A 51 9.73 -5.93 -5.32
N ARG A 52 9.62 -6.06 -6.65
CA ARG A 52 8.37 -5.80 -7.38
C ARG A 52 7.22 -6.74 -6.96
N SER A 53 7.58 -7.91 -6.44
CA SER A 53 6.69 -8.94 -5.88
C SER A 53 6.33 -8.68 -4.41
N ALA A 54 6.61 -7.49 -3.86
CA ALA A 54 6.26 -7.12 -2.50
C ALA A 54 4.80 -7.44 -2.17
N HIS A 55 4.56 -7.82 -0.92
CA HIS A 55 3.22 -8.11 -0.45
C HIS A 55 2.43 -6.81 -0.33
N ILE A 56 1.15 -6.89 -0.71
CA ILE A 56 0.18 -5.83 -0.44
C ILE A 56 -0.47 -6.14 0.89
N ASP A 57 -0.04 -5.41 1.92
CA ASP A 57 -0.61 -5.50 3.25
C ASP A 57 -1.87 -4.64 3.33
N HIS A 58 -2.85 -5.12 4.08
CA HIS A 58 -4.07 -4.35 4.36
C HIS A 58 -3.97 -3.79 5.77
N PHE A 59 -3.88 -2.47 5.92
CA PHE A 59 -3.77 -1.83 7.24
C PHE A 59 -4.90 -2.32 8.16
N ARG A 60 -6.15 -2.23 7.68
CA ARG A 60 -7.34 -2.88 8.25
C ARG A 60 -7.55 -4.26 7.62
N PRO A 61 -7.68 -5.32 8.41
CA PRO A 61 -7.76 -6.68 7.91
C PRO A 61 -9.10 -6.94 7.23
N ARG A 62 -9.06 -7.54 6.04
CA ARG A 62 -10.27 -7.92 5.28
C ARG A 62 -11.12 -9.03 5.92
N ARG A 63 -10.56 -9.76 6.89
CA ARG A 63 -11.20 -10.89 7.57
C ARG A 63 -11.04 -10.78 9.09
N PRO A 64 -11.88 -11.48 9.87
CA PRO A 64 -11.73 -11.54 11.32
C PRO A 64 -10.35 -12.11 11.70
N HIS A 65 -9.71 -11.53 12.71
CA HIS A 65 -8.49 -12.07 13.27
C HIS A 65 -8.81 -13.14 14.32
N LYS A 66 -8.33 -14.36 14.10
CA LYS A 66 -8.43 -15.45 15.07
C LYS A 66 -7.36 -15.22 16.16
N GLY A 67 -7.67 -14.40 17.16
CA GLY A 67 -6.74 -14.12 18.26
C GLY A 67 -6.84 -12.76 18.93
N SER A 68 -7.79 -11.88 18.56
CA SER A 68 -7.96 -10.63 19.32
C SER A 68 -8.36 -10.97 20.75
N ALA A 69 -7.55 -10.55 21.72
CA ALA A 69 -7.82 -10.76 23.15
C ALA A 69 -9.12 -10.09 23.62
N ARG A 70 -9.71 -9.22 22.80
CA ARG A 70 -11.03 -8.62 23.00
C ARG A 70 -12.11 -9.45 22.33
N SER A 71 -13.19 -9.71 23.07
CA SER A 71 -14.39 -10.48 22.70
C SER A 71 -15.22 -9.89 21.56
N ASP A 72 -14.81 -8.76 20.99
CA ASP A 72 -15.50 -8.11 19.89
C ASP A 72 -15.01 -8.70 18.57
N ALA A 73 -15.58 -9.86 18.22
CA ALA A 73 -15.33 -10.55 16.96
C ALA A 73 -15.81 -9.69 15.76
N HIS A 74 -15.01 -8.71 15.36
CA HIS A 74 -15.29 -7.88 14.19
C HIS A 74 -15.22 -8.76 12.92
N PRO A 75 -16.17 -8.61 11.98
CA PRO A 75 -16.25 -9.43 10.78
C PRO A 75 -15.10 -9.20 9.77
N GLY A 76 -14.18 -8.28 10.07
CA GLY A 76 -13.19 -7.74 9.14
C GLY A 76 -13.71 -6.50 8.42
N TYR A 77 -12.80 -5.71 7.87
CA TYR A 77 -13.08 -4.48 7.13
C TYR A 77 -13.14 -4.75 5.63
N TRP A 78 -13.89 -5.78 5.25
CA TRP A 78 -13.89 -6.28 3.88
C TRP A 78 -14.35 -5.22 2.87
N TRP A 79 -15.21 -4.28 3.26
CA TRP A 79 -15.67 -3.18 2.40
C TRP A 79 -14.57 -2.13 2.13
N LEU A 80 -13.49 -2.12 2.94
CA LEU A 80 -12.31 -1.28 2.74
C LEU A 80 -11.14 -2.03 2.07
N THR A 81 -11.31 -3.33 1.75
CA THR A 81 -10.22 -4.19 1.24
C THR A 81 -9.46 -3.54 0.10
N TRP A 82 -10.17 -2.99 -0.88
CA TRP A 82 -9.54 -2.40 -2.08
C TRP A 82 -9.48 -0.87 -2.03
N SER A 83 -9.75 -0.26 -0.88
CA SER A 83 -9.55 1.18 -0.73
C SER A 83 -8.06 1.50 -0.72
N TRP A 84 -7.65 2.50 -1.51
CA TRP A 84 -6.25 2.89 -1.66
C TRP A 84 -5.59 3.21 -0.31
N SER A 85 -6.32 3.93 0.56
CA SER A 85 -5.90 4.28 1.92
C SER A 85 -5.80 3.10 2.89
N ASN A 86 -6.12 1.88 2.46
CA ASN A 86 -6.01 0.68 3.27
C ASN A 86 -4.90 -0.27 2.78
N LEU A 87 -4.24 0.05 1.66
CA LEU A 87 -3.22 -0.80 1.05
C LEU A 87 -1.83 -0.22 1.29
N LEU A 88 -0.90 -1.06 1.73
CA LEU A 88 0.49 -0.70 1.98
C LEU A 88 1.44 -1.70 1.31
N SER A 89 2.57 -1.23 0.78
CA SER A 89 3.63 -2.11 0.32
C SER A 89 4.46 -2.59 1.52
N ALA A 90 4.51 -3.91 1.75
CA ALA A 90 5.23 -4.50 2.88
C ALA A 90 6.11 -5.67 2.44
N CYS A 91 7.17 -5.94 3.21
CA CYS A 91 7.90 -7.20 3.08
C CYS A 91 7.05 -8.36 3.62
N LEU A 92 7.32 -9.57 3.12
CA LEU A 92 6.62 -10.79 3.53
C LEU A 92 6.62 -10.96 5.06
N GLU A 93 7.77 -10.73 5.70
CA GLU A 93 7.93 -10.89 7.14
C GLU A 93 6.97 -9.97 7.93
N CYS A 94 6.98 -8.66 7.65
CA CYS A 94 6.11 -7.72 8.35
C CYS A 94 4.63 -7.99 8.09
N SER A 95 4.25 -8.31 6.85
CA SER A 95 2.86 -8.64 6.52
C SER A 95 2.38 -9.91 7.23
N LEU A 96 3.22 -10.95 7.31
CA LEU A 96 2.90 -12.18 8.05
C LEU A 96 2.82 -11.94 9.56
N ARG A 97 3.76 -11.17 10.13
CA ARG A 97 3.80 -10.85 11.57
C ARG A 97 2.55 -10.08 12.00
N LYS A 98 2.23 -9.01 11.26
CA LYS A 98 1.02 -8.23 11.50
C LYS A 98 -0.23 -9.09 11.30
N GLY A 99 -0.31 -9.81 10.18
CA GLY A 99 -1.45 -10.64 9.82
C GLY A 99 -2.77 -9.86 9.95
N GLY A 100 -3.66 -10.36 10.82
CA GLY A 100 -4.95 -9.72 11.11
C GLY A 100 -4.96 -8.81 12.34
N VAL A 101 -3.82 -8.57 12.99
CA VAL A 101 -3.75 -7.77 14.22
C VAL A 101 -4.15 -6.32 13.91
N PHE A 102 -5.28 -5.89 14.47
CA PHE A 102 -5.83 -4.56 14.31
C PHE A 102 -6.71 -4.21 15.52
N ASP A 103 -6.04 -3.90 16.62
CA ASP A 103 -6.69 -3.50 17.85
C ASP A 103 -7.13 -2.05 17.77
N VAL A 104 -8.36 -1.79 18.22
CA VAL A 104 -8.97 -0.48 18.24
C VAL A 104 -9.32 -0.12 19.68
N GLU A 105 -8.96 1.09 20.08
CA GLU A 105 -9.45 1.70 21.31
C GLU A 105 -10.81 2.34 21.08
N GLY A 106 -11.76 2.11 21.99
CA GLY A 106 -13.12 2.60 21.85
C GLY A 106 -13.93 1.85 20.79
N ARG A 107 -14.67 2.60 19.96
CA ARG A 107 -15.62 2.05 18.99
C ARG A 107 -14.94 1.81 17.64
N ARG A 108 -15.14 0.61 17.09
CA ARG A 108 -14.80 0.30 15.70
C ARG A 108 -15.72 1.03 14.74
N MET A 109 -15.27 1.17 13.50
CA MET A 109 -16.12 1.66 12.41
C MET A 109 -17.35 0.76 12.22
N CYS A 110 -18.50 1.39 11.92
CA CYS A 110 -19.66 0.65 11.46
C CYS A 110 -19.38 0.00 10.09
N PRO A 111 -19.93 -1.20 9.82
CA PRO A 111 -19.93 -1.77 8.47
C PRO A 111 -20.38 -0.74 7.44
N TRP A 112 -19.74 -0.75 6.27
CA TRP A 112 -20.00 0.15 5.13
C TRP A 112 -19.59 1.61 5.32
N SER A 113 -19.11 2.00 6.50
CA SER A 113 -18.55 3.34 6.67
C SER A 113 -17.21 3.46 5.94
N THR A 114 -17.03 4.57 5.22
CA THR A 114 -15.75 5.02 4.66
C THR A 114 -15.10 6.12 5.50
N ALA A 115 -15.79 6.61 6.54
CA ALA A 115 -15.31 7.69 7.40
C ALA A 115 -14.31 7.15 8.44
N VAL A 116 -13.02 7.20 8.10
CA VAL A 116 -11.93 6.65 8.91
C VAL A 116 -11.64 7.45 10.19
N ALA A 117 -12.05 8.72 10.25
CA ALA A 117 -11.58 9.69 11.25
C ALA A 117 -12.04 9.45 12.71
N GLY A 118 -12.97 8.52 12.96
CA GLY A 118 -13.52 8.27 14.31
C GLY A 118 -12.93 7.07 15.05
N GLU A 119 -12.18 6.22 14.36
CA GLU A 119 -11.60 5.00 14.93
C GLU A 119 -10.19 5.27 15.46
N GLN A 120 -9.86 4.72 16.63
CA GLN A 120 -8.53 4.89 17.25
C GLN A 120 -7.75 3.57 17.20
N PRO A 121 -7.09 3.23 16.07
CA PRO A 121 -6.29 2.03 15.97
C PRO A 121 -5.02 2.14 16.83
N ARG A 122 -4.66 1.03 17.49
CA ARG A 122 -3.38 0.89 18.22
C ARG A 122 -2.19 0.63 17.30
N LEU A 123 -2.48 0.17 16.07
CA LEU A 123 -1.47 0.04 15.03
C LEU A 123 -1.31 1.40 14.33
N LEU A 124 -0.07 1.84 14.16
CA LEU A 124 0.25 3.07 13.42
C LEU A 124 0.08 2.84 11.92
N ASP A 125 -0.63 3.75 11.26
CA ASP A 125 -0.68 3.84 9.81
C ASP A 125 0.42 4.79 9.32
N PRO A 126 1.52 4.28 8.73
CA PRO A 126 2.64 5.10 8.29
C PRO A 126 2.28 6.03 7.12
N SER A 127 1.09 5.90 6.51
CA SER A 127 0.64 6.79 5.43
C SER A 127 -0.02 8.08 5.94
N VAL A 128 -0.44 8.13 7.20
CA VAL A 128 -1.14 9.29 7.79
C VAL A 128 -0.57 9.76 9.13
N VAL A 129 0.24 8.95 9.81
CA VAL A 129 0.93 9.31 11.05
C VAL A 129 2.44 9.27 10.82
N ASP A 130 3.16 10.27 11.33
CA ASP A 130 4.62 10.25 11.38
C ASP A 130 5.09 9.18 12.41
N PRO A 131 5.68 8.05 11.98
CA PRO A 131 6.11 7.02 12.90
C PRO A 131 7.22 7.50 13.84
N GLN A 132 7.97 8.56 13.49
CA GLN A 132 9.00 9.11 14.37
C GLN A 132 8.40 9.75 15.64
N ALA A 133 7.13 10.13 15.67
CA ALA A 133 6.51 10.59 16.91
C ALA A 133 6.29 9.44 17.91
N HIS A 134 6.30 8.18 17.44
CA HIS A 134 5.86 7.02 18.21
C HIS A 134 6.90 5.92 18.35
N LEU A 135 7.87 5.82 17.43
CA LEU A 135 8.83 4.73 17.32
C LEU A 135 10.26 5.24 17.27
N GLU A 136 11.21 4.45 17.78
CA GLU A 136 12.63 4.77 17.74
C GLU A 136 13.50 3.55 17.48
N CYS A 137 14.58 3.73 16.71
CA CYS A 137 15.61 2.72 16.62
C CYS A 137 16.60 2.91 17.76
N ALA A 138 16.80 1.89 18.59
CA ALA A 138 17.69 1.94 19.75
C ALA A 138 18.38 0.60 19.98
N VAL A 139 19.40 0.61 20.82
CA VAL A 139 20.07 -0.61 21.27
C VAL A 139 19.13 -1.37 22.22
N ASP A 140 19.06 -2.69 22.07
CA ASP A 140 18.41 -3.59 23.00
C ASP A 140 19.34 -3.90 24.17
N ASP A 141 18.99 -3.39 25.36
CA ASP A 141 19.78 -3.54 26.60
C ASP A 141 19.74 -4.95 27.19
N GLY A 142 18.93 -5.86 26.63
CA GLY A 142 18.73 -7.22 27.16
C GLY A 142 19.80 -8.25 26.77
N GLY A 143 20.85 -7.86 26.03
CA GLY A 143 21.83 -8.78 25.43
C GLY A 143 23.27 -8.63 25.93
N THR A 144 24.09 -9.65 25.67
CA THR A 144 25.55 -9.59 25.85
C THR A 144 26.28 -8.91 24.69
N SER A 145 25.57 -8.61 23.60
CA SER A 145 26.08 -7.93 22.42
C SER A 145 25.14 -6.79 22.00
N GLU A 146 25.70 -5.77 21.35
CA GLU A 146 24.93 -4.65 20.80
C GLU A 146 23.98 -5.16 19.70
N ARG A 147 22.67 -5.02 19.94
CA ARG A 147 21.61 -5.38 19.01
C ARG A 147 20.69 -4.17 18.83
N TRP A 148 20.22 -3.95 17.61
CA TRP A 148 19.35 -2.81 17.30
C TRP A 148 17.93 -3.27 16.99
N THR A 149 16.96 -2.63 17.64
CA THR A 149 15.52 -2.90 17.46
C THR A 149 14.76 -1.60 17.24
N VAL A 150 13.48 -1.71 16.85
CA VAL A 150 12.55 -0.57 16.82
C VAL A 150 11.68 -0.65 18.05
N GLN A 151 11.77 0.34 18.92
CA GLN A 151 11.12 0.42 20.22
C GLN A 151 9.99 1.46 20.18
N GLY A 152 8.94 1.23 20.96
CA GLY A 152 7.81 2.15 21.07
C GLY A 152 7.99 3.21 22.15
N ARG A 153 7.82 4.47 21.80
CA ARG A 153 7.80 5.63 22.72
C ARG A 153 6.42 5.96 23.27
N THR A 154 5.38 5.45 22.62
CA THR A 154 3.96 5.67 22.94
C THR A 154 3.21 4.34 23.00
N PRO A 155 2.00 4.28 23.58
CA PRO A 155 1.17 3.07 23.54
C PRO A 155 0.98 2.50 22.12
N GLU A 156 0.70 3.37 21.15
CA GLU A 156 0.50 3.00 19.73
C GLU A 156 1.81 2.50 19.12
N GLY A 157 2.93 3.16 19.42
CA GLY A 157 4.26 2.72 19.01
C GLY A 157 4.62 1.34 19.58
N MET A 158 4.37 1.11 20.86
CA MET A 158 4.63 -0.18 21.51
C MET A 158 3.77 -1.29 20.92
N SER A 159 2.47 -1.04 20.72
CA SER A 159 1.56 -1.98 20.06
C SER A 159 2.02 -2.30 18.64
N THR A 160 2.44 -1.29 17.88
CA THR A 160 2.93 -1.44 16.51
C THR A 160 4.23 -2.25 16.45
N ALA A 161 5.22 -1.90 17.26
CA ALA A 161 6.50 -2.59 17.31
C ALA A 161 6.31 -4.08 17.65
N ARG A 162 5.47 -4.40 18.63
CA ARG A 162 5.14 -5.78 19.01
C ARG A 162 4.39 -6.53 17.92
N ALA A 163 3.35 -5.94 17.35
CA ALA A 163 2.54 -6.59 16.31
C ALA A 163 3.37 -6.98 15.08
N LEU A 164 4.39 -6.19 14.78
CA LEU A 164 5.31 -6.42 13.66
C LEU A 164 6.60 -7.16 14.06
N ALA A 165 6.77 -7.49 15.35
CA ALA A 165 8.00 -8.04 15.93
C ALA A 165 9.25 -7.23 15.52
N LEU A 166 9.17 -5.90 15.63
CA LEU A 166 10.29 -4.99 15.38
C LEU A 166 11.10 -4.70 16.66
N ASP A 167 10.49 -4.89 17.83
CA ASP A 167 11.10 -4.72 19.15
C ASP A 167 11.88 -5.96 19.62
N THR A 168 11.78 -7.06 18.88
CA THR A 168 12.54 -8.28 19.14
C THR A 168 13.78 -8.38 18.25
N PRO A 169 14.91 -8.90 18.76
CA PRO A 169 16.08 -9.19 17.95
C PRO A 169 15.76 -10.08 16.75
N SER A 170 16.29 -9.71 15.58
CA SER A 170 16.23 -10.49 14.35
C SER A 170 17.45 -10.18 13.49
N ASP A 171 17.74 -11.05 12.53
CA ASP A 171 18.79 -10.85 11.53
C ASP A 171 18.43 -9.79 10.47
N ARG A 172 17.25 -9.17 10.60
CA ARG A 172 16.66 -8.29 9.59
C ARG A 172 17.60 -7.16 9.17
N TYR A 173 18.38 -6.67 10.11
CA TYR A 173 19.25 -5.51 9.95
C TYR A 173 20.73 -5.88 9.82
N ASP A 174 21.13 -7.14 9.96
CA ASP A 174 22.54 -7.55 10.13
C ASP A 174 23.45 -7.05 9.00
N THR A 175 23.04 -7.27 7.75
CA THR A 175 23.80 -6.79 6.58
C THR A 175 23.94 -5.26 6.58
N HIS A 176 22.87 -4.54 6.96
CA HIS A 176 22.88 -3.08 6.99
C HIS A 176 23.70 -2.54 8.17
N LEU A 177 23.64 -3.19 9.33
CA LEU A 177 24.46 -2.86 10.50
C LEU A 177 25.95 -3.10 10.21
N GLY A 178 26.30 -4.14 9.46
CA GLY A 178 27.67 -4.34 8.96
C GLY A 178 28.15 -3.17 8.11
N LEU A 179 27.34 -2.75 7.13
CA LEU A 179 27.64 -1.56 6.30
C LEU A 179 27.82 -0.29 7.16
N LEU A 180 26.97 -0.08 8.17
CA LEU A 180 27.06 1.09 9.05
C LEU A 180 28.32 1.04 9.94
N ARG A 181 28.71 -0.14 10.42
CA ARG A 181 29.95 -0.35 11.16
C ARG A 181 31.16 0.03 10.32
N ASP A 182 31.23 -0.45 9.08
CA ASP A 182 32.31 -0.10 8.14
C ASP A 182 32.39 1.42 7.91
N VAL A 183 31.23 2.11 7.85
CA VAL A 183 31.18 3.57 7.69
C VAL A 183 31.70 4.29 8.93
N VAL A 184 31.38 3.79 10.13
CA VAL A 184 31.90 4.33 11.39
C VAL A 184 33.42 4.17 11.46
N GLU A 185 33.95 2.99 11.12
CA GLU A 185 35.39 2.72 11.09
C GLU A 185 36.11 3.59 10.06
N ASP A 186 35.58 3.68 8.84
CA ASP A 186 36.07 4.56 7.78
C ASP A 186 36.19 6.03 8.26
N LEU A 187 35.16 6.56 8.92
CA LEU A 187 35.14 7.95 9.39
C LEU A 187 36.17 8.19 10.51
N ARG A 188 36.36 7.21 11.39
CA ARG A 188 37.41 7.25 12.42
C ARG A 188 38.81 7.25 11.80
N LEU A 189 39.03 6.50 10.72
CA LEU A 189 40.29 6.52 10.00
C LEU A 189 40.54 7.88 9.31
N GLU A 190 39.52 8.46 8.67
CA GLU A 190 39.63 9.77 8.01
C GLU A 190 39.91 10.91 9.00
N ALA A 191 39.58 10.76 10.29
CA ALA A 191 39.88 11.77 11.32
C ALA A 191 41.38 12.08 11.41
N SER A 192 42.25 11.09 11.16
CA SER A 192 43.72 11.27 11.11
C SER A 192 44.19 12.19 9.98
N ARG A 193 43.37 12.37 8.94
CA ARG A 193 43.64 13.22 7.77
C ARG A 193 43.06 14.63 7.90
N GLY A 194 42.37 14.90 9.00
CA GLY A 194 41.83 16.20 9.37
C GLY A 194 40.38 16.46 8.94
N PRO A 195 39.81 17.62 9.36
CA PRO A 195 38.37 17.89 9.29
C PRO A 195 37.76 17.82 7.89
N SER A 196 38.49 18.26 6.87
CA SER A 196 37.98 18.29 5.49
C SER A 196 37.76 16.89 4.91
N ALA A 197 38.63 15.94 5.25
CA ALA A 197 38.51 14.55 4.81
C ALA A 197 37.26 13.88 5.43
N VAL A 198 37.06 14.07 6.74
CA VAL A 198 35.88 13.59 7.47
C VAL A 198 34.59 14.15 6.87
N ARG A 199 34.52 15.47 6.65
CA ARG A 199 33.33 16.13 6.09
C ARG A 199 33.01 15.68 4.66
N GLU A 200 34.02 15.46 3.82
CA GLU A 200 33.82 14.94 2.47
C GLU A 200 33.32 13.49 2.48
N LYS A 201 33.94 12.62 3.30
CA LYS A 201 33.50 11.23 3.47
C LYS A 201 32.08 11.17 4.02
N TRP A 202 31.76 11.97 5.04
CA TRP A 202 30.42 12.08 5.64
C TRP A 202 29.38 12.46 4.59
N ARG A 203 29.58 13.57 3.86
CA ARG A 203 28.64 14.02 2.82
C ARG A 203 28.36 12.94 1.78
N ARG A 204 29.39 12.20 1.36
CA ARG A 204 29.25 11.09 0.40
C ARG A 204 28.41 9.94 0.96
N LYS A 205 28.69 9.50 2.18
CA LYS A 205 27.99 8.36 2.82
C LYS A 205 26.56 8.72 3.22
N ILE A 206 26.34 9.89 3.82
CA ILE A 206 25.00 10.35 4.23
C ILE A 206 24.07 10.56 3.05
N ARG A 207 24.56 11.06 1.92
CA ARG A 207 23.77 11.15 0.67
C ARG A 207 23.17 9.79 0.27
N ILE A 208 23.90 8.69 0.52
CA ILE A 208 23.48 7.34 0.14
C ILE A 208 22.60 6.71 1.21
N LEU A 209 23.00 6.79 2.48
CA LEU A 209 22.35 6.09 3.60
C LEU A 209 21.07 6.78 4.10
N VAL A 210 21.01 8.11 4.03
CA VAL A 210 19.91 8.89 4.63
C VAL A 210 19.33 9.92 3.67
N GLY A 211 20.12 10.45 2.74
CA GLY A 211 19.72 11.56 1.85
C GLY A 211 18.73 11.18 0.74
N ARG A 212 18.56 9.90 0.42
CA ARG A 212 17.58 9.42 -0.57
C ARG A 212 16.37 8.86 0.17
N GLU A 213 15.15 9.25 -0.22
CA GLU A 213 13.94 8.71 0.39
C GLU A 213 13.82 7.19 0.25
N SER A 214 14.29 6.65 -0.88
CA SER A 214 14.32 5.23 -1.17
C SER A 214 15.48 4.47 -0.51
N ALA A 215 16.37 5.14 0.22
CA ALA A 215 17.42 4.43 0.95
C ALA A 215 16.78 3.53 2.01
N PRO A 216 17.18 2.26 2.12
CA PRO A 216 16.63 1.36 3.13
C PRO A 216 17.13 1.77 4.52
N TYR A 217 16.30 1.50 5.53
CA TYR A 217 16.67 1.67 6.95
C TYR A 217 17.27 3.06 7.28
N ARG A 218 16.70 4.14 6.75
CA ARG A 218 17.13 5.53 7.02
C ARG A 218 17.02 5.85 8.50
N THR A 219 15.93 5.43 9.14
CA THR A 219 15.71 5.69 10.58
C THR A 219 16.77 4.98 11.42
N LEU A 220 17.04 3.70 11.13
CA LEU A 220 18.11 2.94 11.78
C LEU A 220 19.49 3.57 11.53
N SER A 221 19.79 3.93 10.29
CA SER A 221 21.07 4.55 9.90
C SER A 221 21.34 5.81 10.70
N ARG A 222 20.32 6.67 10.86
CA ARG A 222 20.45 7.89 11.67
C ARG A 222 20.72 7.59 13.13
N ALA A 223 19.95 6.69 13.73
CA ALA A 223 20.08 6.35 15.14
C ALA A 223 21.46 5.72 15.44
N TYR A 224 21.89 4.79 14.58
CA TYR A 224 23.19 4.13 14.68
C TYR A 224 24.34 5.13 14.58
N LEU A 225 24.34 6.00 13.56
CA LEU A 225 25.39 7.00 13.38
C LEU A 225 25.42 8.01 14.53
N ALA A 226 24.25 8.47 14.99
CA ALA A 226 24.16 9.38 16.14
C ALA A 226 24.71 8.74 17.43
N HIS A 227 24.43 7.46 17.65
CA HIS A 227 24.93 6.71 18.80
C HIS A 227 26.46 6.53 18.74
N HIS A 228 27.00 6.07 17.61
CA HIS A 228 28.43 5.71 17.48
C HIS A 228 29.38 6.86 17.18
N LEU A 229 28.86 7.94 16.57
CA LEU A 229 29.66 9.08 16.12
C LEU A 229 29.24 10.40 16.78
N GLY A 230 28.35 10.41 17.78
CA GLY A 230 27.79 11.64 18.33
C GLY A 230 28.82 12.69 18.78
N ALA A 231 29.95 12.27 19.36
CA ALA A 231 31.06 13.19 19.70
C ALA A 231 31.74 13.76 18.45
N MET A 232 32.10 12.89 17.50
CA MET A 232 32.69 13.27 16.21
C MET A 232 31.76 14.20 15.42
N MET A 233 30.46 13.94 15.44
CA MET A 233 29.47 14.79 14.75
C MET A 233 29.46 16.21 15.31
N ARG A 234 29.60 16.39 16.62
CA ARG A 234 29.72 17.71 17.24
C ARG A 234 31.05 18.39 16.93
N GLU A 235 32.15 17.63 16.98
CA GLU A 235 33.50 18.15 16.73
C GLU A 235 33.69 18.65 15.29
N TYR A 236 33.18 17.90 14.30
CA TYR A 236 33.37 18.21 12.88
C TYR A 236 32.16 18.87 12.22
N ASP A 237 31.12 19.22 12.98
CA ASP A 237 29.86 19.82 12.52
C ASP A 237 29.16 18.97 11.43
N LEU A 238 28.91 17.70 11.76
CA LEU A 238 28.32 16.72 10.85
C LEU A 238 26.82 16.60 11.09
N ALA A 239 26.03 17.29 10.27
CA ALA A 239 24.57 17.24 10.34
C ALA A 239 23.99 16.02 9.60
N LEU A 240 22.90 15.46 10.15
CA LEU A 240 22.06 14.47 9.47
C LEU A 240 20.85 15.15 8.81
N PRO A 241 20.55 14.87 7.52
CA PRO A 241 19.42 15.47 6.81
C PRO A 241 18.08 14.99 7.39
N PRO A 242 17.02 15.81 7.39
CA PRO A 242 15.70 15.41 7.90
C PRO A 242 15.16 14.16 7.18
N LEU A 243 14.33 13.38 7.86
CA LEU A 243 13.75 12.17 7.26
C LEU A 243 12.57 12.44 6.33
N HIS A 244 11.72 13.38 6.71
CA HIS A 244 10.63 13.86 5.88
C HIS A 244 10.97 15.24 5.32
N ASP A 245 10.51 15.51 4.10
CA ASP A 245 10.41 16.87 3.61
C ASP A 245 9.30 17.58 4.42
N SER A 246 9.59 18.76 4.96
CA SER A 246 8.60 19.59 5.66
C SER A 246 7.67 20.31 4.68
N SER A 247 7.97 20.24 3.38
CA SER A 247 7.15 20.80 2.32
C SER A 247 5.78 20.12 2.29
N PRO A 248 4.69 20.86 2.06
CA PRO A 248 3.38 20.25 1.89
C PRO A 248 3.44 19.22 0.75
N PRO A 249 2.81 18.05 0.90
CA PRO A 249 2.80 17.05 -0.16
C PRO A 249 2.27 17.68 -1.44
N ALA A 250 2.93 17.39 -2.56
CA ALA A 250 2.39 17.76 -3.86
C ALA A 250 0.96 17.22 -3.98
N PRO A 251 0.03 17.96 -4.63
CA PRO A 251 -1.29 17.42 -4.89
C PRO A 251 -1.13 16.06 -5.59
N PRO A 252 -1.91 15.04 -5.18
CA PRO A 252 -1.77 13.72 -5.76
C PRO A 252 -1.96 13.84 -7.28
N GLU A 253 -1.05 13.25 -8.05
CA GLU A 253 -1.27 13.14 -9.49
C GLU A 253 -2.58 12.35 -9.70
N PRO A 254 -3.44 12.79 -10.61
CA PRO A 254 -4.67 12.07 -10.90
C PRO A 254 -4.32 10.64 -11.33
N MET A 255 -5.01 9.66 -10.76
CA MET A 255 -4.74 8.24 -10.98
C MET A 255 -4.81 7.86 -12.48
N PHE A 256 -5.60 8.61 -13.24
CA PHE A 256 -5.65 8.51 -14.69
C PHE A 256 -5.31 9.87 -15.30
N ALA A 257 -4.51 9.85 -16.36
CA ALA A 257 -4.41 10.99 -17.24
C ALA A 257 -5.77 11.27 -17.88
N ASP A 258 -6.05 12.55 -18.12
CA ASP A 258 -7.20 12.96 -18.92
C ASP A 258 -7.15 12.26 -20.28
N ASP A 259 -8.25 11.59 -20.60
CA ASP A 259 -8.40 10.82 -21.83
C ASP A 259 -9.73 11.22 -22.46
N GLU A 260 -9.66 11.95 -23.57
CA GLU A 260 -10.83 12.53 -24.25
C GLU A 260 -11.89 11.47 -24.59
N ARG A 261 -11.51 10.20 -24.71
CA ARG A 261 -12.45 9.09 -24.94
C ARG A 261 -13.47 8.96 -23.81
N PHE A 262 -13.13 9.34 -22.58
CA PHE A 262 -14.02 9.24 -21.42
C PHE A 262 -14.70 10.55 -21.05
N ALA A 263 -14.49 11.64 -21.82
CA ALA A 263 -15.01 12.97 -21.49
C ALA A 263 -16.54 13.03 -21.32
N GLU A 264 -17.29 12.11 -21.92
CA GLU A 264 -18.74 12.01 -21.82
C GLU A 264 -19.23 11.10 -20.69
N LEU A 265 -18.34 10.40 -20.00
CA LEU A 265 -18.68 9.47 -18.93
C LEU A 265 -18.58 10.17 -17.58
N ASP A 266 -19.51 9.85 -16.68
CA ASP A 266 -19.28 10.15 -15.27
C ASP A 266 -18.15 9.27 -14.71
N GLU A 267 -17.57 9.71 -13.59
CA GLU A 267 -16.44 9.05 -12.95
C GLU A 267 -16.71 7.57 -12.64
N ASN A 268 -17.93 7.22 -12.23
CA ASN A 268 -18.27 5.84 -11.87
C ASN A 268 -18.26 4.93 -13.11
N LEU A 269 -18.86 5.39 -14.20
CA LEU A 269 -18.91 4.64 -15.45
C LEU A 269 -17.53 4.54 -16.10
N GLU A 270 -16.74 5.60 -16.07
CA GLU A 270 -15.34 5.56 -16.50
C GLU A 270 -14.57 4.48 -15.72
N LEU A 271 -14.69 4.46 -14.39
CA LEU A 271 -14.05 3.46 -13.54
C LEU A 271 -14.49 2.03 -13.90
N ARG A 272 -15.78 1.80 -14.16
CA ARG A 272 -16.28 0.47 -14.58
C ARG A 272 -15.74 0.06 -15.95
N VAL A 273 -15.62 1.00 -16.89
CA VAL A 273 -15.02 0.75 -18.21
C VAL A 273 -13.54 0.41 -18.07
N ARG A 274 -12.79 1.17 -17.28
CA ARG A 274 -11.36 0.92 -17.00
C ARG A 274 -11.13 -0.38 -16.25
N ALA A 275 -12.06 -0.77 -15.38
CA ALA A 275 -12.01 -2.03 -14.64
C ALA A 275 -12.31 -3.26 -15.52
N LEU A 276 -12.92 -3.08 -16.70
CA LEU A 276 -13.21 -4.19 -17.60
C LEU A 276 -11.89 -4.78 -18.12
N GLY A 277 -11.56 -6.00 -17.70
CA GLY A 277 -10.34 -6.67 -18.16
C GLY A 277 -10.37 -7.05 -19.64
N LYS A 278 -9.27 -7.60 -20.16
CA LYS A 278 -9.21 -8.11 -21.55
C LYS A 278 -10.06 -9.37 -21.78
N ARG A 279 -10.32 -10.15 -20.72
CA ARG A 279 -11.10 -11.40 -20.75
C ARG A 279 -12.19 -11.38 -19.67
N PRO A 280 -13.15 -10.46 -19.75
CA PRO A 280 -14.18 -10.30 -18.74
C PRO A 280 -15.24 -11.40 -18.85
N ALA A 281 -16.07 -11.57 -17.83
CA ALA A 281 -17.24 -12.41 -17.96
C ALA A 281 -18.22 -11.78 -18.95
N SER A 282 -18.92 -12.61 -19.73
CA SER A 282 -19.78 -12.10 -20.81
C SER A 282 -20.92 -11.19 -20.33
N HIS A 283 -21.40 -11.40 -19.10
CA HIS A 283 -22.45 -10.58 -18.51
C HIS A 283 -21.95 -9.17 -18.12
N GLU A 284 -20.71 -9.04 -17.65
CA GLU A 284 -20.09 -7.74 -17.29
C GLU A 284 -19.95 -6.85 -18.52
N THR A 285 -19.44 -7.40 -19.63
CA THR A 285 -19.35 -6.67 -20.91
C THR A 285 -20.72 -6.24 -21.40
N ARG A 286 -21.73 -7.12 -21.32
CA ARG A 286 -23.08 -6.82 -21.77
C ARG A 286 -23.76 -5.73 -20.94
N ASP A 287 -23.58 -5.77 -19.61
CA ASP A 287 -24.09 -4.75 -18.70
C ASP A 287 -23.49 -3.36 -18.98
N LEU A 288 -22.17 -3.30 -19.23
CA LEU A 288 -21.51 -2.06 -19.64
C LEU A 288 -21.98 -1.55 -21.00
N ILE A 289 -22.13 -2.44 -21.99
CA ILE A 289 -22.69 -2.07 -23.30
C ILE A 289 -24.08 -1.45 -23.12
N LEU A 290 -24.96 -2.07 -22.32
CA LEU A 290 -26.30 -1.55 -22.07
C LEU A 290 -26.25 -0.18 -21.39
N THR A 291 -25.37 0.00 -20.41
CA THR A 291 -25.20 1.29 -19.71
C THR A 291 -24.72 2.39 -20.67
N LEU A 292 -23.69 2.10 -21.48
CA LEU A 292 -23.13 3.04 -22.45
C LEU A 292 -24.13 3.43 -23.55
N VAL A 293 -24.88 2.45 -24.07
CA VAL A 293 -25.87 2.67 -25.14
C VAL A 293 -27.10 3.43 -24.64
N LYS A 294 -27.44 3.31 -23.35
CA LYS A 294 -28.50 4.12 -22.70
C LYS A 294 -28.14 5.60 -22.60
N LEU A 295 -26.85 5.92 -22.38
CA LEU A 295 -26.38 7.31 -22.39
C LEU A 295 -26.45 7.89 -23.80
N HIS A 296 -25.82 7.21 -24.75
CA HIS A 296 -25.79 7.64 -26.15
C HIS A 296 -25.75 6.43 -27.09
N PRO A 297 -26.46 6.47 -28.23
CA PRO A 297 -26.28 5.47 -29.29
C PRO A 297 -24.80 5.35 -29.69
N ARG A 298 -24.28 4.12 -29.74
CA ARG A 298 -22.86 3.88 -30.03
C ARG A 298 -22.67 2.88 -31.17
N THR A 299 -21.67 3.11 -32.00
CA THR A 299 -21.20 2.17 -33.01
C THR A 299 -20.29 1.10 -32.40
N VAL A 300 -20.07 0.01 -33.15
CA VAL A 300 -19.10 -1.02 -32.76
C VAL A 300 -17.69 -0.43 -32.57
N ASP A 301 -17.31 0.56 -33.38
CA ASP A 301 -16.01 1.22 -33.31
C ASP A 301 -15.86 2.11 -32.06
N GLU A 302 -16.89 2.89 -31.73
CA GLU A 302 -16.91 3.70 -30.50
C GLU A 302 -16.86 2.81 -29.25
N LEU A 303 -17.61 1.70 -29.24
CA LEU A 303 -17.54 0.72 -28.15
C LEU A 303 -16.16 0.06 -28.04
N ALA A 304 -15.49 -0.22 -29.17
CA ALA A 304 -14.13 -0.77 -29.18
C ALA A 304 -13.07 0.25 -28.76
N GLY A 305 -13.35 1.56 -28.88
CA GLY A 305 -12.51 2.63 -28.38
C GLY A 305 -12.55 2.77 -26.86
N LEU A 306 -13.70 2.44 -26.25
CA LEU A 306 -13.94 2.51 -24.80
C LEU A 306 -13.61 1.20 -24.09
N LEU A 307 -14.13 0.07 -24.59
CA LEU A 307 -14.03 -1.24 -23.95
C LEU A 307 -12.81 -1.99 -24.50
N PRO A 308 -11.99 -2.64 -23.67
CA PRO A 308 -10.82 -3.40 -24.11
C PRO A 308 -11.20 -4.76 -24.71
N GLN A 309 -12.11 -4.76 -25.67
CA GLN A 309 -12.70 -5.93 -26.35
C GLN A 309 -12.57 -5.79 -27.86
N THR A 310 -12.45 -6.92 -28.57
CA THR A 310 -12.37 -6.88 -30.05
C THR A 310 -13.73 -6.54 -30.65
N ARG A 311 -13.73 -5.89 -31.82
CA ARG A 311 -14.95 -5.61 -32.60
C ARG A 311 -15.81 -6.85 -32.84
N GLN A 312 -15.17 -8.00 -33.09
CA GLN A 312 -15.87 -9.27 -33.30
C GLN A 312 -16.57 -9.74 -32.02
N ALA A 313 -15.91 -9.64 -30.87
CA ALA A 313 -16.53 -9.98 -29.59
C ALA A 313 -17.70 -9.05 -29.27
N LEU A 314 -17.52 -7.74 -29.47
CA LEU A 314 -18.57 -6.74 -29.26
C LEU A 314 -19.79 -6.98 -30.16
N ARG A 315 -19.60 -7.30 -31.45
CA ARG A 315 -20.70 -7.68 -32.35
C ARG A 315 -21.49 -8.89 -31.84
N ARG A 316 -20.80 -9.91 -31.31
CA ARG A 316 -21.45 -11.08 -30.72
C ARG A 316 -22.29 -10.70 -29.49
N HIS A 317 -21.75 -9.89 -28.58
CA HIS A 317 -22.51 -9.40 -27.42
C HIS A 317 -23.73 -8.57 -27.84
N LEU A 318 -23.58 -7.68 -28.82
CA LEU A 318 -24.67 -6.85 -29.35
C LEU A 318 -25.77 -7.68 -30.03
N GLN A 319 -25.40 -8.72 -30.79
CA GLN A 319 -26.36 -9.65 -31.39
C GLN A 319 -27.17 -10.39 -30.34
N GLU A 320 -26.54 -10.82 -29.26
CA GLU A 320 -27.22 -11.54 -28.17
C GLU A 320 -28.11 -10.62 -27.33
N LEU A 321 -27.66 -9.39 -27.05
CA LEU A 321 -28.49 -8.37 -26.41
C LEU A 321 -29.71 -8.01 -27.29
N LYS A 322 -29.54 -7.96 -28.62
CA LYS A 322 -30.62 -7.77 -29.58
C LYS A 322 -31.59 -8.96 -29.58
N SER A 323 -31.10 -10.20 -29.61
CA SER A 323 -31.97 -11.39 -29.59
C SER A 323 -32.80 -11.49 -28.31
N ASN A 324 -32.26 -10.95 -27.21
CA ASN A 324 -32.95 -10.87 -25.91
C ASN A 324 -33.86 -9.63 -25.78
N GLY A 325 -33.97 -8.80 -26.82
CA GLY A 325 -34.82 -7.59 -26.80
C GLY A 325 -34.33 -6.48 -25.87
N GLN A 326 -33.05 -6.49 -25.47
CA GLN A 326 -32.50 -5.53 -24.50
C GLN A 326 -32.01 -4.23 -25.15
N LEU A 327 -31.75 -4.25 -26.46
CA LEU A 327 -31.37 -3.08 -27.27
C LEU A 327 -31.72 -3.31 -28.75
N ARG A 328 -31.65 -2.25 -29.56
CA ARG A 328 -31.73 -2.33 -31.03
C ARG A 328 -30.31 -2.28 -31.61
N PHE A 329 -30.02 -3.13 -32.59
CA PHE A 329 -28.73 -3.17 -33.28
C PHE A 329 -28.93 -3.45 -34.78
N ASP A 330 -28.42 -2.57 -35.64
CA ASP A 330 -28.57 -2.62 -37.10
C ASP A 330 -27.40 -3.32 -37.82
N GLY A 331 -26.38 -3.76 -37.08
CA GLY A 331 -25.14 -4.34 -37.60
C GLY A 331 -23.91 -3.44 -37.44
N THR A 332 -24.14 -2.13 -37.27
CA THR A 332 -23.10 -1.11 -37.10
C THR A 332 -23.30 -0.29 -35.83
N ARG A 333 -24.54 0.11 -35.53
CA ARG A 333 -24.92 0.98 -34.43
C ARG A 333 -25.94 0.34 -33.51
N ALA A 334 -25.70 0.49 -32.21
CA ALA A 334 -26.58 0.08 -31.14
C ALA A 334 -27.33 1.28 -30.56
N THR A 335 -28.61 1.11 -30.30
CA THR A 335 -29.50 2.13 -29.70
C THR A 335 -30.28 1.49 -28.56
N ALA A 336 -30.55 2.26 -27.50
CA ALA A 336 -31.36 1.79 -26.39
C ALA A 336 -32.79 1.46 -26.84
N MET A 337 -33.44 0.53 -26.14
CA MET A 337 -34.87 0.38 -26.28
C MET A 337 -35.56 1.64 -25.75
N SER A 338 -36.50 2.17 -26.54
CA SER A 338 -37.37 3.30 -26.19
C SER A 338 -38.23 3.01 -24.97
#